data_AF-A0A936XSS9-F1
#
_entry.id   AF-A0A936XSS9-F1
#
_cell.length_a   1.000
_cell.length_b   1.000
_cell.length_c   1.000
_cell.angle_alpha   90.00
_cell.angle_beta   90.00
_cell.angle_gamma   90.00
#
_symmetry.space_group_name_H-M   'P 1'
#
loop_
_entity.id
_entity.type
_entity.pdbx_description
1 polymer ?
#
loop_
_entity_poly.entity_id
_entity_poly.type
_entity_poly.pdbx_seq_one_letter_code
_entity_poly.pdbx_strand_id
1 'polypeptide(L)'
;MKKLLLPVFLIGSIAMIFVMAKTGATLKTPATPHGILDLEIAYNTAKTSVVMNEWAPVNGLNNITAAKTNTWFDFLFLFFYSIFLFLACKRIAQSINGPFARAGNIIATGALLAGFLDVLENSGMLISLGGHSSGIVSFLTTFFSVIKWALALLAVLYLLTGLLVLGWQKMKK
;
A
#
# COMPACT_ATOMS: atom_id res chain seq x y z
N MET A 1 12.30 -19.72 -15.53
CA MET A 1 11.83 -18.32 -15.37
C MET A 1 10.66 -18.16 -14.40
N LYS A 2 9.53 -18.88 -14.54
CA LYS A 2 8.35 -18.72 -13.64
C LYS A 2 8.59 -18.95 -12.13
N LYS A 3 9.56 -19.80 -11.75
CA LYS A 3 9.87 -20.11 -10.35
C LYS A 3 10.46 -18.93 -9.56
N LEU A 4 11.06 -17.95 -10.24
CA LEU A 4 11.72 -16.81 -9.60
C LEU A 4 10.81 -15.59 -9.41
N LEU A 5 9.63 -15.56 -10.03
CA LEU A 5 8.75 -14.39 -10.00
C LEU A 5 8.32 -14.04 -8.57
N LEU A 6 7.79 -15.01 -7.81
CA LEU A 6 7.30 -14.77 -6.46
C LEU A 6 8.40 -14.29 -5.49
N PRO A 7 9.60 -14.92 -5.44
CA PRO A 7 10.72 -14.38 -4.67
C PRO A 7 11.15 -12.98 -5.08
N VAL A 8 11.21 -12.67 -6.39
CA VAL A 8 11.58 -11.33 -6.87
C VAL A 8 10.61 -10.27 -6.38
N PHE A 9 9.30 -10.50 -6.52
CA PHE A 9 8.30 -9.55 -6.07
C PHE A 9 8.23 -9.43 -4.54
N LEU A 10 8.47 -10.53 -3.80
CA LEU A 10 8.59 -10.49 -2.34
C LEU A 10 9.79 -9.66 -1.89
N ILE A 11 10.98 -9.93 -2.44
CA ILE A 11 12.21 -9.23 -2.09
C ILE A 11 12.09 -7.75 -2.46
N GLY A 12 11.54 -7.44 -3.63
CA GLY A 12 11.26 -6.06 -4.04
C GLY A 12 10.32 -5.35 -3.07
N SER A 13 9.24 -6.02 -2.63
CA SER A 13 8.31 -5.47 -1.63
C SER A 13 9.02 -5.18 -0.31
N ILE A 14 9.80 -6.14 0.19
CA ILE A 14 10.57 -6.00 1.44
C ILE A 14 11.59 -4.87 1.34
N ALA A 15 12.36 -4.81 0.24
CA ALA A 15 13.35 -3.76 0.02
C ALA A 15 12.69 -2.38 0.02
N MET A 16 11.56 -2.24 -0.67
CA MET A 16 10.81 -0.97 -0.71
C MET A 16 10.22 -0.58 0.64
N ILE A 17 9.74 -1.53 1.46
CA ILE A 17 9.32 -1.24 2.85
C ILE A 17 10.46 -0.57 3.62
N PHE A 18 11.69 -1.08 3.51
CA PHE A 18 12.84 -0.48 4.19
C PHE A 18 13.21 0.90 3.62
N VAL A 19 13.22 1.04 2.29
CA VAL A 19 13.50 2.32 1.62
C VAL A 19 12.51 3.38 2.07
N MET A 20 11.20 3.08 1.97
CA MET A 20 10.13 4.02 2.30
C MET A 20 10.05 4.33 3.80
N ALA A 21 10.32 3.35 4.67
CA ALA A 21 10.40 3.60 6.10
C ALA A 21 11.52 4.60 6.45
N LYS A 22 12.68 4.49 5.77
CA LYS A 22 13.80 5.40 5.97
C LYS A 22 13.52 6.79 5.38
N THR A 23 13.02 6.87 4.15
CA THR A 23 12.77 8.15 3.47
C THR A 23 11.56 8.89 4.03
N GLY A 24 10.62 8.18 4.66
CA GLY A 24 9.43 8.74 5.30
C GLY A 24 9.57 9.00 6.79
N ALA A 25 10.73 8.72 7.38
CA ALA A 25 10.91 8.81 8.83
C ALA A 25 10.62 10.21 9.39
N THR A 26 10.99 11.27 8.64
CA THR A 26 10.79 12.67 9.06
C THR A 26 9.35 13.14 8.97
N LEU A 27 8.47 12.38 8.32
CA LEU A 27 7.05 12.69 8.20
C LEU A 27 6.29 12.38 9.49
N LYS A 28 6.87 11.58 10.38
CA LYS A 28 6.28 11.27 11.68
C LYS A 28 6.59 12.39 12.66
N THR A 29 5.56 13.14 13.03
CA THR A 29 5.65 14.24 14.00
C THR A 29 4.52 14.11 15.02
N PRO A 30 4.47 14.95 16.08
CA PRO A 30 3.34 14.96 17.00
C PRO A 30 1.99 15.26 16.31
N ALA A 31 1.98 16.04 15.23
CA ALA A 31 0.75 16.36 14.48
C ALA A 31 0.45 15.36 13.36
N THR A 32 1.46 14.66 12.84
CA THR A 32 1.31 13.58 11.84
C THR A 32 1.97 12.29 12.34
N PRO A 33 1.42 11.63 13.38
CA PRO A 33 2.07 10.49 14.03
C PRO A 33 2.16 9.23 13.15
N HIS A 34 1.29 9.11 12.14
CA HIS A 34 1.30 8.02 11.18
C HIS A 34 2.10 8.35 9.92
N GLY A 35 2.65 9.57 9.82
CA GLY A 35 3.47 10.02 8.70
C GLY A 35 2.66 10.12 7.42
N ILE A 36 3.10 9.46 6.35
CA ILE A 36 2.45 9.55 5.05
C ILE A 36 0.96 9.18 5.09
N LEU A 37 0.59 8.23 5.96
CA LEU A 37 -0.79 7.77 6.17
C LEU A 37 -1.74 8.89 6.62
N ASP A 38 -1.24 9.89 7.38
CA ASP A 38 -2.07 11.02 7.81
C ASP A 38 -2.54 11.86 6.60
N LEU A 39 -1.75 11.90 5.51
CA LEU A 39 -2.17 12.51 4.25
C LEU A 39 -3.17 11.63 3.50
N GLU A 40 -2.95 10.31 3.46
CA GLU A 40 -3.84 9.38 2.75
C GLU A 40 -5.28 9.45 3.28
N ILE A 41 -5.44 9.59 4.60
CA ILE A 41 -6.75 9.63 5.28
C ILE A 41 -7.29 11.05 5.52
N ALA A 42 -6.63 12.07 4.98
CA ALA A 42 -7.05 13.47 5.07
C ALA A 42 -8.24 13.76 4.12
N TYR A 43 -9.44 13.28 4.46
CA TYR A 43 -10.63 13.26 3.60
C TYR A 43 -11.21 14.63 3.19
N ASN A 44 -10.66 15.75 3.67
CA ASN A 44 -11.07 17.09 3.27
C ASN A 44 -9.90 18.09 3.33
N THR A 45 -10.16 19.31 2.84
CA THR A 45 -9.15 20.38 2.82
C THR A 45 -8.66 20.75 4.20
N ALA A 46 -9.53 20.83 5.21
CA ALA A 46 -9.12 21.19 6.56
C ALA A 46 -8.07 20.21 7.12
N LYS A 47 -8.28 18.90 6.96
CA LYS A 47 -7.31 17.88 7.37
C LYS A 47 -6.06 17.90 6.53
N THR A 48 -6.20 18.07 5.21
CA THR A 48 -5.04 18.15 4.32
C THR A 48 -4.17 19.33 4.69
N SER A 49 -4.76 20.49 5.00
CA SER A 49 -4.02 21.68 5.44
C SER A 49 -3.26 21.47 6.74
N VAL A 50 -3.78 20.68 7.70
CA VAL A 50 -3.04 20.33 8.91
C VAL A 50 -1.74 19.59 8.56
N VAL A 51 -1.84 18.57 7.71
CA VAL A 51 -0.67 17.80 7.24
C VAL A 51 0.30 18.67 6.45
N MET A 52 -0.21 19.46 5.51
CA MET A 52 0.61 20.34 4.66
C MET A 52 1.33 21.43 5.45
N ASN A 53 0.68 22.00 6.47
CA ASN A 53 1.28 23.01 7.34
C ASN A 53 2.35 22.40 8.24
N GLU A 54 2.10 21.19 8.78
CA GLU A 54 3.08 20.48 9.59
C GLU A 54 4.35 20.13 8.80
N TRP A 55 4.19 19.77 7.52
CA TRP A 55 5.32 19.40 6.66
C TRP A 55 5.94 20.59 5.92
N ALA A 56 5.37 21.78 6.06
CA ALA A 56 5.87 22.98 5.43
C ALA A 56 7.33 23.23 5.83
N PRO A 57 8.16 23.82 4.94
CA PRO A 57 9.56 24.05 5.23
C PRO A 57 9.74 24.97 6.45
N VAL A 58 10.27 24.42 7.54
CA VAL A 58 10.63 25.18 8.75
C VAL A 58 12.09 24.86 9.08
N ASN A 59 12.91 25.89 9.28
CA ASN A 59 14.32 25.75 9.69
C ASN A 59 15.17 24.80 8.81
N GLY A 60 14.93 24.81 7.49
CA GLY A 60 15.72 24.04 6.52
C GLY A 60 15.28 22.58 6.32
N LEU A 61 14.34 22.06 7.13
CA LEU A 61 13.72 20.76 6.90
C LEU A 61 12.49 20.93 6.01
N ASN A 62 12.53 20.36 4.80
CA ASN A 62 11.43 20.39 3.85
C ASN A 62 10.77 19.00 3.76
N ASN A 63 9.84 18.76 4.68
CA ASN A 63 9.11 17.49 4.75
C ASN A 63 8.16 17.28 3.55
N ILE A 64 7.71 18.35 2.87
CA ILE A 64 6.98 18.23 1.60
C ILE A 64 7.82 17.50 0.54
N THR A 65 9.13 17.80 0.46
CA THR A 65 10.02 17.13 -0.52
C THR A 65 10.25 15.66 -0.16
N ALA A 66 10.40 15.37 1.12
CA ALA A 66 10.47 14.00 1.62
C ALA A 66 9.17 13.23 1.31
N ALA A 67 8.00 13.84 1.55
CA ALA A 67 6.69 13.26 1.26
C ALA A 67 6.54 12.96 -0.24
N LYS A 68 6.85 13.92 -1.12
CA LYS A 68 6.83 13.70 -2.59
C LYS A 68 7.73 12.55 -3.00
N THR A 69 8.93 12.50 -2.46
CA THR A 69 9.90 11.41 -2.74
C THR A 69 9.36 10.07 -2.27
N ASN A 70 8.75 10.03 -1.09
CA ASN A 70 8.13 8.82 -0.54
C ASN A 70 6.96 8.34 -1.41
N THR A 71 6.06 9.25 -1.81
CA THR A 71 4.94 8.96 -2.71
C THR A 71 5.42 8.48 -4.09
N TRP A 72 6.52 9.01 -4.62
CA TRP A 72 7.11 8.49 -5.86
C TRP A 72 7.69 7.08 -5.69
N PHE A 73 8.32 6.79 -4.56
CA PHE A 73 8.73 5.42 -4.24
C PHE A 73 7.55 4.48 -4.06
N ASP A 74 6.40 4.98 -3.63
CA ASP A 74 5.19 4.16 -3.49
C ASP A 74 4.70 3.61 -4.84
N PHE A 75 4.86 4.35 -5.95
CA PHE A 75 4.59 3.81 -7.30
C PHE A 75 5.45 2.57 -7.64
N LEU A 76 6.67 2.51 -7.13
CA LEU A 76 7.52 1.34 -7.29
C LEU A 76 7.14 0.24 -6.29
N PHE A 77 6.77 0.61 -5.06
CA PHE A 77 6.32 -0.34 -4.04
C PHE A 77 5.01 -1.03 -4.46
N LEU A 78 4.01 -0.29 -4.95
CA LEU A 78 2.75 -0.85 -5.44
C LEU A 78 2.95 -1.85 -6.57
N PHE A 79 3.93 -1.60 -7.46
CA PHE A 79 4.28 -2.56 -8.49
C PHE A 79 4.76 -3.88 -7.88
N PHE A 80 5.58 -3.81 -6.83
CA PHE A 80 6.08 -5.02 -6.17
C PHE A 80 5.03 -5.73 -5.32
N TYR A 81 4.37 -5.02 -4.40
CA TYR A 81 3.49 -5.66 -3.42
C TYR A 81 2.22 -6.19 -4.07
N SER A 82 1.60 -5.45 -5.00
CA SER A 82 0.32 -5.86 -5.60
C SER A 82 0.49 -7.14 -6.43
N ILE A 83 1.58 -7.23 -7.20
CA ILE A 83 1.93 -8.42 -7.98
C ILE A 83 2.35 -9.57 -7.07
N PHE A 84 3.12 -9.30 -6.00
CA PHE A 84 3.45 -10.33 -5.00
C PHE A 84 2.18 -10.95 -4.41
N LEU A 85 1.27 -10.13 -3.90
CA LEU A 85 0.02 -10.57 -3.28
C LEU A 85 -0.86 -11.34 -4.27
N PHE A 86 -0.98 -10.84 -5.51
CA PHE A 86 -1.68 -11.55 -6.58
C PHE A 86 -1.09 -12.95 -6.80
N LEU A 87 0.22 -13.05 -7.04
CA LEU A 87 0.89 -14.32 -7.32
C LEU A 87 0.82 -15.28 -6.13
N ALA A 88 0.99 -14.77 -4.90
CA ALA A 88 0.98 -15.58 -3.69
C ALA A 88 -0.42 -16.14 -3.39
N CYS A 89 -1.45 -15.29 -3.43
CA CYS A 89 -2.84 -15.72 -3.25
C CYS A 89 -3.25 -16.70 -4.36
N LYS A 90 -2.89 -16.43 -5.62
CA LYS A 90 -3.20 -17.32 -6.74
C LYS A 90 -2.55 -18.70 -6.57
N ARG A 91 -1.29 -18.74 -6.14
CA ARG A 91 -0.55 -19.99 -5.90
C ARG A 91 -1.17 -20.82 -4.77
N ILE A 92 -1.56 -20.16 -3.68
CA ILE A 92 -2.29 -20.83 -2.58
C ILE A 92 -3.59 -21.39 -3.09
N ALA A 93 -4.41 -20.58 -3.77
CA ALA A 93 -5.70 -20.99 -4.32
C ALA A 93 -5.61 -22.20 -5.25
N GLN A 94 -4.51 -22.33 -6.02
CA GLN A 94 -4.24 -23.48 -6.89
C GLN A 94 -3.80 -24.74 -6.13
N SER A 95 -3.35 -24.61 -4.89
CA SER A 95 -2.82 -25.71 -4.07
C SER A 95 -3.88 -26.34 -3.15
N ILE A 96 -5.10 -25.82 -3.15
CA ILE A 96 -6.23 -26.22 -2.31
C ILE A 96 -7.50 -26.32 -3.15
N ASN A 97 -8.54 -26.96 -2.62
CA ASN A 97 -9.82 -27.13 -3.31
C ASN A 97 -10.97 -26.48 -2.52
N GLY A 98 -12.12 -26.31 -3.18
CA GLY A 98 -13.37 -25.85 -2.55
C GLY A 98 -13.52 -24.33 -2.44
N PRO A 99 -14.42 -23.85 -1.56
CA PRO A 99 -14.74 -22.43 -1.42
C PRO A 99 -13.53 -21.54 -1.12
N PHE A 100 -12.58 -22.05 -0.32
CA PHE A 100 -11.36 -21.32 0.03
C PHE A 100 -10.45 -21.07 -1.19
N ALA A 101 -10.43 -21.99 -2.17
CA ALA A 101 -9.75 -21.78 -3.45
C ALA A 101 -10.43 -20.69 -4.29
N ARG A 102 -11.77 -20.68 -4.33
CA ARG A 102 -12.55 -19.67 -5.06
C ARG A 102 -12.33 -18.28 -4.47
N ALA A 103 -12.40 -18.16 -3.14
CA ALA A 103 -12.11 -16.91 -2.43
C ALA A 103 -10.71 -16.39 -2.76
N GLY A 104 -9.69 -17.25 -2.74
CA GLY A 104 -8.32 -16.86 -3.10
C GLY A 104 -8.15 -16.34 -4.52
N ASN A 105 -8.88 -16.88 -5.48
CA ASN A 105 -8.86 -16.37 -6.85
C ASN A 105 -9.44 -14.96 -6.96
N ILE A 106 -10.54 -14.68 -6.24
CA ILE A 106 -11.15 -13.35 -6.19
C ILE A 106 -10.22 -12.36 -5.47
N ILE A 107 -9.71 -12.76 -4.30
CA ILE A 107 -8.80 -11.96 -3.48
C ILE A 107 -7.49 -11.65 -4.23
N ALA A 108 -6.95 -12.60 -4.99
CA ALA A 108 -5.78 -12.37 -5.83
C ALA A 108 -6.03 -11.23 -6.83
N THR A 109 -7.14 -11.26 -7.55
CA THR A 109 -7.51 -10.16 -8.47
C THR A 109 -7.76 -8.86 -7.70
N GLY A 110 -8.34 -8.93 -6.50
CA GLY A 110 -8.49 -7.81 -5.58
C GLY A 110 -7.16 -7.13 -5.23
N ALA A 111 -6.06 -7.89 -5.12
CA ALA A 111 -4.74 -7.31 -4.88
C ALA A 111 -4.22 -6.47 -6.07
N LEU A 112 -4.53 -6.85 -7.31
CA LEU A 112 -4.21 -6.01 -8.48
C LEU A 112 -5.08 -4.73 -8.51
N LEU A 113 -6.36 -4.86 -8.13
CA LEU A 113 -7.22 -3.69 -7.97
C LEU A 113 -6.70 -2.76 -6.86
N ALA A 114 -6.20 -3.31 -5.75
CA ALA A 114 -5.55 -2.51 -4.70
C ALA A 114 -4.39 -1.67 -5.27
N GLY A 115 -3.48 -2.28 -6.04
CA GLY A 115 -2.38 -1.56 -6.69
C GLY A 115 -2.84 -0.49 -7.68
N PHE A 116 -3.94 -0.72 -8.41
CA PHE A 116 -4.52 0.31 -9.28
C PHE A 116 -5.12 1.48 -8.50
N LEU A 117 -5.85 1.21 -7.42
CA LEU A 117 -6.39 2.26 -6.55
C LEU A 117 -5.28 3.05 -5.86
N ASP A 118 -4.17 2.38 -5.55
CA ASP A 118 -2.94 2.98 -5.01
C ASP A 118 -2.32 4.01 -5.98
N VAL A 119 -2.36 3.75 -7.30
CA VAL A 119 -1.94 4.74 -8.31
C VAL A 119 -2.82 5.99 -8.25
N LEU A 120 -4.14 5.84 -8.13
CA LEU A 120 -5.08 6.96 -8.08
C LEU A 120 -4.92 7.77 -6.79
N GLU A 121 -4.73 7.08 -5.68
CA GLU A 121 -4.49 7.67 -4.37
C GLU A 121 -3.16 8.44 -4.33
N ASN A 122 -2.05 7.83 -4.77
CA ASN A 122 -0.76 8.49 -4.85
C ASN A 122 -0.77 9.71 -5.78
N SER A 123 -1.56 9.65 -6.87
CA SER A 123 -1.77 10.80 -7.75
C SER A 123 -2.47 11.97 -7.01
N GLY A 124 -3.52 11.68 -6.24
CA GLY A 124 -4.22 12.67 -5.42
C GLY A 124 -3.34 13.27 -4.32
N MET A 125 -2.47 12.46 -3.71
CA MET A 125 -1.46 12.94 -2.78
C MET A 125 -0.46 13.87 -3.44
N LEU A 126 0.08 13.52 -4.62
CA LEU A 126 1.03 14.37 -5.34
C LEU A 126 0.41 15.72 -5.74
N ILE A 127 -0.88 15.73 -6.13
CA ILE A 127 -1.62 16.97 -6.38
C ILE A 127 -1.69 17.83 -5.11
N SER A 128 -2.00 17.21 -3.97
CA SER A 128 -2.07 17.90 -2.67
C SER A 128 -0.71 18.44 -2.24
N LEU A 129 0.35 17.63 -2.35
CA LEU A 129 1.74 17.99 -2.08
C LEU A 129 2.28 19.06 -3.05
N GLY A 130 1.67 19.18 -4.24
CA GLY A 130 1.91 20.24 -5.21
C GLY A 130 1.31 21.59 -4.84
N GLY A 131 0.50 21.65 -3.78
CA GLY A 131 -0.22 22.87 -3.37
C GLY A 131 -1.58 23.04 -4.05
N HIS A 132 -2.06 22.04 -4.79
CA HIS A 132 -3.33 22.07 -5.52
C HIS A 132 -4.42 21.24 -4.83
N SER A 133 -4.38 21.16 -3.50
CA SER A 133 -5.38 20.41 -2.72
C SER A 133 -6.76 21.07 -2.83
N SER A 134 -7.79 20.24 -2.96
CA SER A 134 -9.19 20.64 -2.96
C SER A 134 -10.01 19.56 -2.25
N GLY A 135 -11.24 19.90 -1.82
CA GLY A 135 -12.07 18.96 -1.06
C GLY A 135 -12.35 17.66 -1.82
N ILE A 136 -12.50 17.74 -3.14
CA ILE A 136 -12.70 16.58 -4.01
C ILE A 136 -11.43 15.73 -4.13
N VAL A 137 -10.25 16.35 -4.29
CA VAL A 137 -8.97 15.63 -4.36
C VAL A 137 -8.71 14.90 -3.05
N SER A 138 -8.86 15.60 -1.91
CA SER A 138 -8.72 15.03 -0.58
C SER A 138 -9.68 13.86 -0.35
N PHE A 139 -10.95 14.02 -0.70
CA PHE A 139 -11.95 12.97 -0.56
C PHE A 139 -11.64 11.74 -1.42
N LEU A 140 -11.32 11.94 -2.71
CA LEU A 140 -11.00 10.83 -3.62
C LEU A 140 -9.72 10.11 -3.19
N THR A 141 -8.69 10.85 -2.73
CA THR A 141 -7.45 10.27 -2.17
C THR A 141 -7.79 9.31 -1.04
N THR A 142 -8.56 9.77 -0.04
CA THR A 142 -8.96 8.91 1.09
C THR A 142 -9.89 7.78 0.67
N PHE A 143 -10.83 8.01 -0.25
CA PHE A 143 -11.73 6.97 -0.73
C PHE A 143 -10.94 5.82 -1.38
N PHE A 144 -9.98 6.14 -2.25
CA PHE A 144 -9.11 5.13 -2.85
C PHE A 144 -8.17 4.50 -1.83
N SER A 145 -7.61 5.28 -0.89
CA SER A 145 -6.78 4.77 0.21
C SER A 145 -7.51 3.71 1.05
N VAL A 146 -8.74 3.99 1.48
CA VAL A 146 -9.52 3.07 2.32
C VAL A 146 -9.80 1.75 1.58
N ILE A 147 -10.20 1.83 0.30
CA ILE A 147 -10.50 0.64 -0.49
C ILE A 147 -9.22 -0.15 -0.79
N LYS A 148 -8.09 0.50 -1.14
CA LYS A 148 -6.82 -0.20 -1.40
C LYS A 148 -6.36 -0.96 -0.14
N TRP A 149 -6.41 -0.32 1.03
CA TRP A 149 -5.97 -0.93 2.28
C TRP A 149 -6.85 -2.12 2.68
N ALA A 150 -8.17 -2.03 2.48
CA ALA A 150 -9.08 -3.15 2.72
C ALA A 150 -8.77 -4.35 1.82
N LEU A 151 -8.54 -4.13 0.52
CA LEU A 151 -8.20 -5.18 -0.43
C LEU A 151 -6.83 -5.81 -0.16
N ALA A 152 -5.82 -4.98 0.12
CA ALA A 152 -4.48 -5.44 0.48
C ALA A 152 -4.50 -6.26 1.77
N LEU A 153 -5.25 -5.81 2.79
CA LEU A 153 -5.41 -6.53 4.06
C LEU A 153 -6.08 -7.90 3.84
N LEU A 154 -7.16 -7.97 3.05
CA LEU A 154 -7.80 -9.25 2.72
C LEU A 154 -6.83 -10.22 2.02
N ALA A 155 -5.99 -9.72 1.12
CA ALA A 155 -4.96 -10.53 0.44
C ALA A 155 -3.88 -11.03 1.40
N VAL A 156 -3.42 -10.19 2.33
CA VAL A 156 -2.47 -10.60 3.37
C VAL A 156 -3.10 -11.66 4.30
N LEU A 157 -4.33 -11.44 4.77
CA LEU A 157 -5.04 -12.41 5.62
C LEU A 157 -5.24 -13.76 4.90
N TYR A 158 -5.61 -13.73 3.62
CA TYR A 158 -5.73 -14.95 2.81
C TYR A 158 -4.39 -15.67 2.65
N LEU A 159 -3.31 -14.92 2.37
CA LEU A 159 -1.96 -15.47 2.27
C LEU A 159 -1.55 -16.18 3.57
N LEU A 160 -1.69 -15.51 4.71
CA LEU A 160 -1.30 -16.07 6.01
C LEU A 160 -2.11 -17.31 6.37
N THR A 161 -3.44 -17.24 6.25
CA THR A 161 -4.33 -18.38 6.52
C THR A 161 -4.09 -19.54 5.57
N GLY A 162 -3.83 -19.27 4.29
CA GLY A 162 -3.50 -20.27 3.30
C GLY A 162 -2.16 -20.98 3.55
N LEU A 163 -1.14 -20.25 4.02
CA LEU A 163 0.12 -20.86 4.45
C LEU A 163 -0.07 -21.81 5.63
N LEU A 164 -0.91 -21.45 6.61
CA LEU A 164 -1.26 -22.32 7.74
C LEU A 164 -1.97 -23.60 7.27
N VAL A 165 -2.95 -23.47 6.37
CA VAL A 165 -3.67 -24.63 5.80
C VAL A 165 -2.71 -25.57 5.06
N LEU A 166 -1.83 -25.03 4.23
CA LEU A 166 -0.85 -25.84 3.49
C LEU A 166 0.18 -26.51 4.41
N GLY A 167 0.65 -25.80 5.44
CA GLY A 167 1.52 -26.37 6.47
C GLY A 167 0.84 -27.54 7.19
N TRP A 168 -0.42 -27.36 7.59
CA TRP A 168 -1.22 -28.40 8.24
C TRP A 168 -1.42 -29.63 7.35
N GLN A 169 -1.74 -29.44 6.07
CA GLN A 169 -1.88 -30.55 5.12
C GLN A 169 -0.58 -31.32 4.91
N LYS A 170 0.57 -30.62 4.94
CA LYS A 170 1.89 -31.26 4.81
C LYS A 170 2.25 -32.10 6.03
N MET A 171 1.85 -31.70 7.24
CA MET A 171 2.10 -32.48 8.47
C MET A 171 1.23 -33.74 8.57
N LYS A 172 0.08 -33.78 7.88
CA LYS A 172 -0.83 -34.94 7.86
C LYS A 172 -0.48 -36.01 6.81
N LYS A 173 0.43 -35.70 5.89
CA LYS A 173 0.94 -36.62 4.87
C LYS A 173 2.22 -37.26 5.37
#